data_AF-A0A5B9QXZ8-F1
#
_entry.id   AF-A0A5B9QXZ8-F1
#
_cell.length_a   1.000
_cell.length_b   1.000
_cell.length_c   1.000
_cell.angle_alpha   90.00
_cell.angle_beta   90.00
_cell.angle_gamma   90.00
#
_symmetry.space_group_name_H-M   'P 1'
#
loop_
_entity.id
_entity.type
_entity.pdbx_description
1 polymer ?
#
loop_
_entity_poly.entity_id
_entity_poly.type
_entity_poly.pdbx_seq_one_letter_code
_entity_poly.pdbx_strand_id
1 'polypeptide(L)'
;MNQQTPHDTDGDEDEGMASELMQTVFDPLKSGLAVSQNQFATQIDFSVLEAELYQPQRRLPNAKLIVIDDHSASEGEVIRIRKREYTIGRTHGDLAIESDLEMSGNHAVLHCKLDEGSFRWRLTDVGSTNGTFVRVAKAPLTEGRELLLGLQRYRVELQDPDNAPPAVGEVRVFLGGAVGAPPVQQPLRLVNTADTSQTYQVLSQRSMLGSNPKRCSVVIEDRCLNAEHARLMYKRGRWQIEDNDSLNGVWVRVRSVWLDRHAEFQLGEQRFRFFADGQVPS
;
A
#
# COMPACT_ATOMS: atom_id res chain seq x y z
N MET A 1 -67.39 45.95 -27.00
CA MET A 1 -66.60 47.12 -27.44
C MET A 1 -65.68 47.50 -26.29
N ASN A 2 -64.38 47.40 -26.53
CA ASN A 2 -63.20 47.88 -25.77
C ASN A 2 -63.07 47.65 -24.26
N GLN A 3 -62.13 46.76 -23.92
CA GLN A 3 -61.30 46.86 -22.71
C GLN A 3 -60.03 47.67 -23.05
N GLN A 4 -59.54 48.43 -22.07
CA GLN A 4 -58.22 49.08 -22.04
C GLN A 4 -57.46 48.52 -20.83
N THR A 5 -56.23 48.06 -21.05
CA THR A 5 -55.18 47.95 -20.02
C THR A 5 -53.82 48.33 -20.63
N PRO A 6 -52.92 48.97 -19.86
CA PRO A 6 -51.63 49.44 -20.35
C PRO A 6 -50.50 48.42 -20.15
N HIS A 7 -49.36 48.77 -20.77
CA HIS A 7 -48.00 48.29 -20.60
C HIS A 7 -47.61 47.92 -19.15
N ASP A 8 -46.82 46.85 -19.00
CA ASP A 8 -45.58 46.85 -18.23
C ASP A 8 -44.62 45.78 -18.80
N THR A 9 -43.38 46.21 -19.04
CA THR A 9 -42.23 45.43 -19.50
C THR A 9 -41.34 45.07 -18.31
N ASP A 10 -40.65 43.94 -18.42
CA ASP A 10 -39.29 43.65 -17.91
C ASP A 10 -39.20 42.29 -17.21
N GLY A 11 -38.42 41.39 -17.80
CA GLY A 11 -38.09 40.10 -17.20
C GLY A 11 -37.42 39.07 -18.11
N ASP A 12 -36.61 39.46 -19.11
CA ASP A 12 -35.90 38.53 -20.01
C ASP A 12 -34.42 38.94 -20.22
N GLU A 13 -33.63 39.07 -19.14
CA GLU A 13 -32.18 39.36 -19.26
C GLU A 13 -31.24 38.31 -18.64
N ASP A 14 -31.74 37.24 -18.01
CA ASP A 14 -30.87 36.27 -17.28
C ASP A 14 -30.59 34.94 -18.04
N GLU A 15 -31.21 34.69 -19.19
CA GLU A 15 -30.97 33.44 -19.97
C GLU A 15 -29.82 33.54 -20.99
N GLY A 16 -29.38 34.76 -21.34
CA GLY A 16 -28.33 34.97 -22.37
C GLY A 16 -26.91 34.65 -21.89
N MET A 17 -26.60 34.90 -20.61
CA MET A 17 -25.24 34.76 -20.07
C MET A 17 -24.85 33.30 -19.75
N ALA A 18 -25.82 32.41 -19.55
CA ALA A 18 -25.57 30.99 -19.27
C ALA A 18 -25.23 30.19 -20.54
N SER A 19 -25.77 30.62 -21.70
CA SER A 19 -25.55 29.98 -23.00
C SER A 19 -24.15 30.27 -23.57
N GLU A 20 -23.56 31.43 -23.27
CA GLU A 20 -22.28 31.85 -23.85
C GLU A 20 -21.06 31.18 -23.17
N LEU A 21 -21.22 30.73 -21.91
CA LEU A 21 -20.16 30.07 -21.14
C LEU A 21 -19.98 28.57 -21.45
N MET A 22 -20.95 27.92 -22.10
CA MET A 22 -20.87 26.48 -22.39
C MET A 22 -20.17 26.13 -23.71
N GLN A 23 -19.89 27.10 -24.58
CA GLN A 23 -19.42 26.80 -25.95
C GLN A 23 -17.90 26.77 -26.10
N THR A 24 -17.12 27.05 -25.05
CA THR A 24 -15.64 27.11 -25.10
C THR A 24 -14.92 25.93 -24.47
N VAL A 25 -15.66 24.88 -24.09
CA VAL A 25 -15.07 23.61 -23.62
C VAL A 25 -15.19 22.62 -24.77
N PHE A 26 -14.05 22.20 -25.33
CA PHE A 26 -13.85 21.27 -26.46
C PHE A 26 -13.72 21.89 -27.86
N ASP A 27 -12.47 22.13 -28.26
CA ASP A 27 -11.99 21.81 -29.62
C ASP A 27 -10.47 21.59 -29.60
N PRO A 28 -9.95 20.34 -29.60
CA PRO A 28 -8.53 20.07 -29.78
C PRO A 28 -8.22 19.93 -31.28
N LEU A 29 -7.16 20.63 -31.72
CA LEU A 29 -6.49 20.50 -33.03
C LEU A 29 -7.24 21.04 -34.26
N LYS A 30 -6.90 22.28 -34.66
CA LYS A 30 -6.82 22.66 -36.08
C LYS A 30 -5.46 23.27 -36.39
N SER A 31 -4.70 22.51 -37.15
CA SER A 31 -3.52 22.88 -37.92
C SER A 31 -3.83 24.03 -38.90
N GLY A 32 -2.84 24.90 -39.13
CA GLY A 32 -2.96 25.96 -40.14
C GLY A 32 -1.77 26.91 -40.12
N LEU A 33 -0.70 26.53 -40.81
CA LEU A 33 0.44 27.38 -41.17
C LEU A 33 0.00 28.65 -41.90
N ALA A 34 0.51 29.80 -41.49
CA ALA A 34 0.76 30.94 -42.38
C ALA A 34 1.98 31.71 -41.88
N VAL A 35 3.12 31.48 -42.55
CA VAL A 35 4.37 32.23 -42.36
C VAL A 35 4.25 33.55 -43.12
N SER A 36 4.36 34.67 -42.42
CA SER A 36 4.65 35.98 -43.00
C SER A 36 5.95 36.48 -42.39
N GLN A 37 6.95 36.64 -43.26
CA GLN A 37 8.30 37.06 -42.91
C GLN A 37 8.31 38.51 -42.42
N ASN A 38 8.91 38.74 -41.26
CA ASN A 38 9.62 39.98 -41.02
C ASN A 38 10.81 39.75 -40.10
N GLN A 39 11.97 40.21 -40.56
CA GLN A 39 13.28 40.04 -39.96
C GLN A 39 13.48 41.08 -38.84
N PHE A 40 14.30 40.72 -37.84
CA PHE A 40 14.62 41.44 -36.60
C PHE A 40 13.66 41.20 -35.42
N ALA A 41 13.74 40.01 -34.83
CA ALA A 41 13.42 39.82 -33.43
C ALA A 41 14.54 38.97 -32.81
N THR A 42 15.15 39.48 -31.75
CA THR A 42 16.01 38.76 -30.81
C THR A 42 15.41 37.37 -30.61
N GLN A 43 16.18 36.31 -30.86
CA GLN A 43 15.74 34.94 -30.72
C GLN A 43 15.51 34.69 -29.22
N ILE A 44 14.31 35.01 -28.73
CA ILE A 44 13.83 34.55 -27.43
C ILE A 44 13.65 33.06 -27.59
N ASP A 45 14.45 32.30 -26.85
CA ASP A 45 14.29 30.87 -26.76
C ASP A 45 12.97 30.59 -26.03
N PHE A 46 11.91 30.28 -26.80
CA PHE A 46 10.59 29.91 -26.30
C PHE A 46 10.52 28.46 -25.79
N SER A 47 11.65 27.76 -25.66
CA SER A 47 11.67 26.38 -25.13
C SER A 47 11.33 26.28 -23.63
N VAL A 48 11.08 27.40 -22.94
CA VAL A 48 10.79 27.41 -21.52
C VAL A 48 9.51 28.18 -21.26
N LEU A 49 8.37 27.47 -21.27
CA LEU A 49 7.16 27.71 -20.49
C LEU A 49 6.13 26.63 -20.89
N GLU A 50 6.48 25.36 -20.71
CA GLU A 50 5.43 24.34 -20.69
C GLU A 50 4.56 24.60 -19.46
N ALA A 51 3.26 24.86 -19.68
CA ALA A 51 2.34 25.08 -18.58
C ALA A 51 2.29 23.84 -17.70
N GLU A 52 2.57 23.99 -16.40
CA GLU A 52 2.42 22.91 -15.45
C GLU A 52 0.94 22.57 -15.25
N LEU A 53 0.65 21.29 -14.99
CA LEU A 53 -0.70 20.89 -14.60
C LEU A 53 -1.11 21.63 -13.32
N TYR A 54 -2.31 22.21 -13.34
CA TYR A 54 -2.86 22.92 -12.18
C TYR A 54 -2.86 22.04 -10.93
N GLN A 55 -2.07 22.45 -9.93
CA GLN A 55 -2.01 21.82 -8.61
C GLN A 55 -2.56 22.75 -7.52
N PRO A 56 -3.63 22.36 -6.84
CA PRO A 56 -4.21 23.21 -5.81
C PRO A 56 -3.36 23.31 -4.55
N GLN A 57 -3.05 24.55 -4.18
CA GLN A 57 -2.08 24.88 -3.14
C GLN A 57 -2.64 24.86 -1.71
N ARG A 58 -3.97 24.94 -1.56
CA ARG A 58 -4.64 25.09 -0.25
C ARG A 58 -5.37 23.85 0.24
N ARG A 59 -5.65 22.89 -0.65
CA ARG A 59 -6.37 21.66 -0.30
C ARG A 59 -5.38 20.56 0.06
N LEU A 60 -5.82 19.61 0.88
CA LEU A 60 -5.04 18.40 1.15
C LEU A 60 -4.74 17.65 -0.15
N PRO A 61 -3.58 16.97 -0.24
CA PRO A 61 -3.30 16.13 -1.39
C PRO A 61 -4.38 15.08 -1.55
N ASN A 62 -4.68 14.75 -2.80
CA ASN A 62 -5.63 13.67 -3.08
C ASN A 62 -5.01 12.35 -2.63
N ALA A 63 -5.64 11.71 -1.65
CA ALA A 63 -5.44 10.30 -1.41
C ALA A 63 -6.67 9.51 -1.85
N LYS A 64 -6.44 8.33 -2.39
CA LYS A 64 -7.49 7.34 -2.65
C LYS A 64 -7.09 6.01 -2.04
N LEU A 65 -8.08 5.28 -1.58
CA LEU A 65 -7.96 3.93 -1.08
C LEU A 65 -8.74 3.03 -2.03
N ILE A 66 -8.14 1.92 -2.45
CA ILE A 66 -8.84 0.85 -3.17
C ILE A 66 -9.07 -0.27 -2.16
N VAL A 67 -10.33 -0.59 -1.88
CA VAL A 67 -10.74 -1.74 -1.07
C VAL A 67 -10.80 -2.94 -2.02
N ILE A 68 -9.82 -3.83 -1.93
CA ILE A 68 -9.58 -4.85 -2.96
C ILE A 68 -10.66 -5.94 -2.92
N ASP A 69 -11.22 -6.29 -4.09
CA ASP A 69 -12.21 -7.35 -4.22
C ASP A 69 -11.61 -8.74 -4.02
N ASP A 70 -12.44 -9.70 -3.63
CA ASP A 70 -12.05 -11.11 -3.52
C ASP A 70 -11.47 -11.63 -4.85
N HIS A 71 -10.40 -12.43 -4.73
CA HIS A 71 -9.66 -12.97 -5.88
C HIS A 71 -9.05 -11.91 -6.83
N SER A 72 -9.05 -10.64 -6.44
CA SER A 72 -8.39 -9.57 -7.17
C SER A 72 -7.06 -9.18 -6.52
N ALA A 73 -6.10 -8.78 -7.36
CA ALA A 73 -4.86 -8.16 -6.89
C ALA A 73 -4.91 -6.63 -6.98
N SER A 74 -5.94 -6.05 -7.60
CA SER A 74 -5.94 -4.60 -7.87
C SER A 74 -7.28 -3.92 -8.05
N GLU A 75 -8.30 -4.67 -8.43
CA GLU A 75 -9.65 -4.14 -8.60
C GLU A 75 -10.35 -4.09 -7.24
N GLY A 76 -11.29 -3.17 -7.12
CA GLY A 76 -11.94 -2.89 -5.85
C GLY A 76 -12.66 -1.56 -5.81
N GLU A 77 -13.37 -1.31 -4.71
CA GLU A 77 -14.06 -0.06 -4.45
C GLU A 77 -13.05 1.09 -4.26
N VAL A 78 -13.24 2.18 -5.01
CA VAL A 78 -12.35 3.35 -4.93
C VAL A 78 -12.94 4.42 -4.01
N ILE A 79 -12.34 4.56 -2.83
CA ILE A 79 -12.68 5.58 -1.83
C ILE A 79 -11.74 6.77 -1.97
N ARG A 80 -12.27 7.97 -2.16
CA ARG A 80 -11.47 9.21 -2.17
C ARG A 80 -11.41 9.80 -0.77
N ILE A 81 -10.20 9.92 -0.22
CA ILE A 81 -9.98 10.50 1.10
C ILE A 81 -9.90 12.02 0.97
N ARG A 82 -10.72 12.71 1.75
CA ARG A 82 -10.85 14.19 1.76
C ARG A 82 -10.65 14.82 3.14
N LYS A 83 -10.37 14.00 4.15
CA LYS A 83 -10.17 14.40 5.55
C LYS A 83 -8.69 14.27 5.93
N ARG A 84 -8.26 15.00 6.97
CA ARG A 84 -6.90 14.81 7.55
C ARG A 84 -6.77 13.51 8.32
N GLU A 85 -7.87 13.01 8.84
CA GLU A 85 -7.98 11.77 9.58
C GLU A 85 -9.07 10.94 8.91
N TYR A 86 -8.77 9.67 8.63
CA TYR A 86 -9.69 8.75 7.99
C TYR A 86 -9.63 7.40 8.72
N THR A 87 -10.70 7.05 9.43
CA THR A 87 -10.75 5.89 10.30
C THR A 87 -11.39 4.69 9.61
N ILE A 88 -10.84 3.50 9.79
CA ILE A 88 -11.31 2.26 9.17
C ILE A 88 -11.59 1.23 10.27
N GLY A 89 -12.72 0.54 10.18
CA GLY A 89 -13.10 -0.51 11.12
C GLY A 89 -14.26 -1.35 10.61
N ARG A 90 -14.65 -2.35 11.38
CA ARG A 90 -15.79 -3.22 11.02
C ARG A 90 -17.13 -2.53 11.22
N THR A 91 -17.29 -1.80 12.32
CA THR A 91 -18.60 -1.24 12.73
C THR A 91 -18.56 0.27 12.98
N HIS A 92 -17.38 0.87 13.05
CA HIS A 92 -17.20 2.29 13.32
C HIS A 92 -16.15 2.88 12.37
N GLY A 93 -16.33 4.16 12.04
CA GLY A 93 -15.35 4.96 11.32
C GLY A 93 -15.87 5.54 10.00
N ASP A 94 -15.00 6.22 9.26
CA ASP A 94 -15.30 6.77 7.94
C ASP A 94 -15.50 5.69 6.87
N LEU A 95 -14.88 4.52 7.04
CA LEU A 95 -15.09 3.33 6.23
C LEU A 95 -15.37 2.12 7.14
N ALA A 96 -16.57 1.57 7.00
CA ALA A 96 -17.01 0.38 7.70
C ALA A 96 -17.00 -0.84 6.75
N ILE A 97 -16.28 -1.90 7.12
CA ILE A 97 -16.29 -3.19 6.40
C ILE A 97 -17.01 -4.22 7.28
N GLU A 98 -18.34 -4.19 7.27
CA GLU A 98 -19.18 -4.92 8.22
C GLU A 98 -19.10 -6.45 8.09
N SER A 99 -18.81 -6.95 6.88
CA SER A 99 -18.73 -8.37 6.57
C SER A 99 -17.48 -9.07 7.12
N ASP A 100 -16.40 -8.32 7.38
CA ASP A 100 -15.12 -8.88 7.82
C ASP A 100 -15.09 -9.05 9.35
N LEU A 101 -15.29 -10.29 9.81
CA LEU A 101 -15.32 -10.63 11.23
C LEU A 101 -13.95 -10.57 11.92
N GLU A 102 -12.86 -10.64 11.13
CA GLU A 102 -11.50 -10.54 11.63
C GLU A 102 -11.06 -9.07 11.82
N MET A 103 -11.84 -8.12 11.30
CA MET A 103 -11.63 -6.69 11.50
C MET A 103 -12.25 -6.21 12.83
N SER A 104 -11.46 -5.53 13.66
CA SER A 104 -11.98 -4.87 14.87
C SER A 104 -12.96 -3.74 14.55
N GLY A 105 -13.90 -3.45 15.46
CA GLY A 105 -14.92 -2.41 15.28
C GLY A 105 -14.33 -1.02 14.97
N ASN A 106 -13.24 -0.66 15.65
CA ASN A 106 -12.35 0.44 15.31
C ASN A 106 -10.94 -0.17 15.16
N HIS A 107 -10.39 -0.20 13.94
CA HIS A 107 -9.20 -1.00 13.64
C HIS A 107 -7.96 -0.15 13.45
N ALA A 108 -8.02 0.80 12.52
CA ALA A 108 -6.89 1.63 12.15
C ALA A 108 -7.31 3.01 11.67
N VAL A 109 -6.34 3.93 11.68
CA VAL A 109 -6.54 5.32 11.24
C VAL A 109 -5.43 5.74 10.30
N LEU A 110 -5.83 6.37 9.20
CA LEU A 110 -4.95 7.09 8.28
C LEU A 110 -4.91 8.57 8.68
N HIS A 111 -3.73 9.07 9.03
CA HIS A 111 -3.53 10.50 9.32
C HIS A 111 -2.64 11.15 8.26
N CYS A 112 -3.13 12.24 7.67
CA CYS A 112 -2.36 13.14 6.82
C CYS A 112 -1.66 14.18 7.69
N LYS A 113 -0.33 14.11 7.75
CA LYS A 113 0.53 15.01 8.51
C LYS A 113 1.42 15.81 7.59
N LEU A 114 1.76 17.04 8.01
CA LEU A 114 2.82 17.81 7.38
C LEU A 114 4.16 17.34 7.95
N ASP A 115 5.04 16.86 7.09
CA ASP A 115 6.36 16.31 7.40
C ASP A 115 7.37 16.90 6.42
N GLU A 116 8.35 17.65 6.93
CA GLU A 116 9.40 18.31 6.13
C GLU A 116 8.84 19.15 4.95
N GLY A 117 7.72 19.84 5.16
CA GLY A 117 7.08 20.68 4.14
C GLY A 117 6.22 19.92 3.13
N SER A 118 6.15 18.59 3.22
CA SER A 118 5.30 17.74 2.38
C SER A 118 4.20 17.07 3.19
N PHE A 119 3.03 16.84 2.59
CA PHE A 119 1.99 16.07 3.24
C PHE A 119 2.24 14.57 3.07
N ARG A 120 2.33 13.85 4.19
CA ARG A 120 2.52 12.40 4.22
C ARG A 120 1.41 11.71 5.01
N TRP A 121 1.13 10.48 4.62
CA TRP A 121 0.08 9.67 5.23
C TRP A 121 0.68 8.62 6.16
N ARG A 122 0.14 8.54 7.37
CA ARG A 122 0.55 7.56 8.37
C ARG A 122 -0.61 6.64 8.70
N LEU A 123 -0.41 5.34 8.52
CA LEU A 123 -1.31 4.30 9.03
C LEU A 123 -0.98 4.02 10.49
N THR A 124 -1.99 3.95 11.35
CA THR A 124 -1.84 3.67 12.78
C THR A 124 -2.89 2.66 13.22
N ASP A 125 -2.45 1.54 13.77
CA ASP A 125 -3.32 0.57 14.43
C ASP A 125 -3.78 1.15 15.78
N VAL A 126 -5.08 1.06 16.08
CA VAL A 126 -5.67 1.62 17.30
C VAL A 126 -5.98 0.57 18.37
N GLY A 127 -5.20 -0.51 18.39
CA GLY A 127 -5.37 -1.61 19.35
C GLY A 127 -6.31 -2.68 18.80
N SER A 128 -6.19 -2.99 17.52
CA SER A 128 -6.98 -4.05 16.89
C SER A 128 -6.59 -5.42 17.46
N THR A 129 -7.56 -6.34 17.50
CA THR A 129 -7.37 -7.72 18.00
C THR A 129 -6.37 -8.47 17.13
N ASN A 130 -6.56 -8.40 15.81
CA ASN A 130 -5.82 -9.18 14.84
C ASN A 130 -4.60 -8.46 14.25
N GLY A 131 -4.46 -7.16 14.51
CA GLY A 131 -3.35 -6.35 14.03
C GLY A 131 -3.53 -5.82 12.62
N THR A 132 -2.81 -4.73 12.36
CA THR A 132 -2.64 -4.12 11.04
C THR A 132 -1.36 -4.66 10.38
N PHE A 133 -1.46 -5.11 9.13
CA PHE A 133 -0.34 -5.63 8.35
C PHE A 133 -0.07 -4.78 7.11
N VAL A 134 1.20 -4.64 6.73
CA VAL A 134 1.61 -3.87 5.54
C VAL A 134 2.49 -4.73 4.65
N ARG A 135 2.23 -4.71 3.34
CA ARG A 135 3.02 -5.45 2.34
C ARG A 135 4.40 -4.82 2.25
N VAL A 136 5.43 -5.65 2.26
CA VAL A 136 6.82 -5.19 2.20
C VAL A 136 7.58 -5.94 1.13
N ALA A 137 8.41 -5.23 0.36
CA ALA A 137 9.43 -5.87 -0.46
C ALA A 137 10.53 -6.48 0.42
N LYS A 138 10.82 -5.82 1.56
CA LYS A 138 11.86 -6.24 2.49
C LYS A 138 11.61 -5.70 3.89
N ALA A 139 11.91 -6.49 4.91
CA ALA A 139 11.83 -6.04 6.29
C ALA A 139 12.87 -6.73 7.20
N PRO A 140 13.36 -6.06 8.25
CA PRO A 140 14.12 -6.72 9.30
C PRO A 140 13.21 -7.65 10.10
N LEU A 141 13.72 -8.83 10.47
CA LEU A 141 13.06 -9.76 11.38
C LEU A 141 13.71 -9.61 12.76
N THR A 142 12.97 -9.02 13.68
CA THR A 142 13.38 -8.82 15.07
C THR A 142 12.55 -9.73 15.97
N GLU A 143 13.02 -9.96 17.20
CA GLU A 143 12.27 -10.70 18.22
C GLU A 143 10.82 -10.22 18.34
N GLY A 144 9.88 -11.16 18.39
CA GLY A 144 8.44 -10.91 18.54
C GLY A 144 7.76 -10.30 17.30
N ARG A 145 8.48 -10.04 16.20
CA ARG A 145 7.86 -9.50 14.98
C ARG A 145 6.90 -10.53 14.38
N GLU A 146 5.72 -10.07 13.99
CA GLU A 146 4.73 -10.92 13.33
C GLU A 146 4.71 -10.67 11.82
N LEU A 147 4.59 -11.77 11.08
CA LEU A 147 4.49 -11.83 9.64
C LEU A 147 3.14 -12.45 9.27
N LEU A 148 2.55 -12.00 8.17
CA LEU A 148 1.48 -12.71 7.48
C LEU A 148 2.05 -13.19 6.15
N LEU A 149 2.03 -14.52 5.95
CA LEU A 149 2.57 -15.23 4.80
C LEU A 149 1.50 -16.22 4.32
N GLY A 150 1.01 -16.04 3.09
CA GLY A 150 -0.11 -16.82 2.60
C GLY A 150 -1.36 -16.53 3.44
N LEU A 151 -1.95 -17.57 4.03
CA LEU A 151 -3.12 -17.51 4.91
C LEU A 151 -2.77 -17.45 6.39
N GLN A 152 -1.50 -17.61 6.75
CA GLN A 152 -1.07 -17.88 8.12
C GLN A 152 -0.19 -16.77 8.69
N ARG A 153 -0.28 -16.59 10.01
CA ARG A 153 0.52 -15.62 10.77
C ARG A 153 1.64 -16.34 11.51
N TYR A 154 2.82 -15.74 11.50
CA TYR A 154 4.02 -16.29 12.12
C TYR A 154 4.70 -15.24 12.99
N ARG A 155 5.06 -15.61 14.22
CA ARG A 155 5.89 -14.81 15.10
C ARG A 155 7.36 -15.22 14.95
N VAL A 156 8.22 -14.23 14.86
CA VAL A 156 9.68 -14.39 14.86
C VAL A 156 10.18 -14.56 16.28
N GLU A 157 10.95 -15.62 16.51
CA GLU A 157 11.69 -15.89 17.73
C GLU A 157 13.17 -16.09 17.39
N LEU A 158 14.02 -15.21 17.89
CA LEU A 158 15.46 -15.25 17.76
C LEU A 158 16.02 -16.13 18.88
N GLN A 159 16.79 -17.15 18.53
CA GLN A 159 17.31 -18.12 19.48
C GLN A 159 18.77 -17.81 19.79
N ASP A 160 19.15 -18.01 21.05
CA ASP A 160 20.56 -18.08 21.40
C ASP A 160 21.18 -19.35 20.81
N PRO A 161 22.40 -19.27 20.26
CA PRO A 161 23.04 -20.41 19.62
C PRO A 161 23.24 -21.60 20.58
N ASP A 162 23.39 -21.32 21.88
CA ASP A 162 23.58 -22.34 22.94
C ASP A 162 22.26 -23.00 23.41
N ASN A 163 21.11 -22.42 23.05
CA ASN A 163 19.78 -22.91 23.46
C ASN A 163 18.93 -23.36 22.27
N ALA A 164 19.55 -23.58 21.11
CA ALA A 164 18.90 -24.28 20.00
C ALA A 164 18.69 -25.74 20.43
N PRO A 165 17.46 -26.21 20.66
CA PRO A 165 17.25 -27.60 21.02
C PRO A 165 17.82 -28.49 19.90
N PRO A 166 18.44 -29.65 20.24
CA PRO A 166 18.71 -30.66 19.23
C PRO A 166 17.40 -30.94 18.50
N ALA A 167 17.44 -31.11 17.18
CA ALA A 167 16.28 -31.36 16.33
C ALA A 167 15.47 -32.57 16.83
N VAL A 168 14.55 -32.36 17.77
CA VAL A 168 13.74 -33.39 18.42
C VAL A 168 12.36 -32.79 18.69
N GLY A 169 11.34 -33.45 18.12
CA GLY A 169 10.00 -32.93 17.85
C GLY A 169 9.75 -32.99 16.34
N GLU A 170 8.52 -32.92 15.85
CA GLU A 170 8.19 -32.79 14.41
C GLU A 170 8.67 -31.44 13.82
N VAL A 171 9.86 -31.01 14.19
CA VAL A 171 10.61 -29.95 13.56
C VAL A 171 10.94 -30.45 12.16
N ARG A 172 10.28 -29.90 11.14
CA ARG A 172 10.70 -30.08 9.75
C ARG A 172 12.04 -29.36 9.54
N VAL A 173 13.12 -29.98 10.02
CA VAL A 173 14.50 -29.56 9.75
C VAL A 173 14.81 -29.98 8.33
N PHE A 174 14.53 -29.11 7.36
CA PHE A 174 15.04 -29.32 6.01
C PHE A 174 16.53 -28.96 6.00
N LEU A 175 17.38 -29.98 6.12
CA LEU A 175 18.78 -29.94 5.68
C LEU A 175 18.83 -29.81 4.14
N GLY A 176 18.30 -28.72 3.62
CA GLY A 176 18.43 -28.31 2.21
C GLY A 176 19.46 -27.19 2.00
N GLY A 177 20.26 -26.88 3.02
CA GLY A 177 21.43 -26.02 2.89
C GLY A 177 22.63 -26.87 2.48
N ALA A 178 23.41 -26.39 1.50
CA ALA A 178 24.69 -26.98 1.11
C ALA A 178 25.48 -27.42 2.36
N VAL A 179 25.84 -28.71 2.42
CA VAL A 179 26.73 -29.27 3.43
C VAL A 179 27.95 -28.33 3.56
N GLY A 180 28.12 -27.68 4.71
CA GLY A 180 29.24 -26.76 4.97
C GLY A 180 28.94 -25.26 4.99
N ALA A 181 27.68 -24.81 4.90
CA ALA A 181 27.36 -23.40 5.15
C ALA A 181 27.65 -23.04 6.63
N PRO A 182 28.37 -21.94 6.94
CA PRO A 182 28.67 -21.58 8.32
C PRO A 182 27.37 -21.28 9.08
N PRO A 183 27.21 -21.82 10.30
CA PRO A 183 26.01 -21.59 11.10
C PRO A 183 25.84 -20.10 11.40
N VAL A 184 24.58 -19.66 11.45
CA VAL A 184 24.25 -18.31 11.90
C VAL A 184 24.57 -18.16 13.39
N GLN A 185 25.06 -16.99 13.80
CA GLN A 185 25.34 -16.70 15.21
C GLN A 185 24.06 -16.61 16.06
N GLN A 186 22.91 -16.35 15.43
CA GLN A 186 21.61 -16.28 16.08
C GLN A 186 20.58 -16.94 15.17
N PRO A 187 20.22 -18.21 15.42
CA PRO A 187 19.16 -18.88 14.68
C PRO A 187 17.83 -18.14 14.79
N LEU A 188 16.99 -18.29 13.77
CA LEU A 188 15.64 -17.76 13.75
C LEU A 188 14.64 -18.90 13.71
N ARG A 189 13.58 -18.78 14.50
CA ARG A 189 12.42 -19.66 14.49
C ARG A 189 11.18 -18.86 14.11
N LEU A 190 10.43 -19.36 13.14
CA LEU A 190 9.08 -18.88 12.84
C LEU A 190 8.09 -19.80 13.55
N VAL A 191 7.20 -19.23 14.37
CA VAL A 191 6.17 -19.96 15.12
C VAL A 191 4.81 -19.53 14.60
N ASN A 192 3.99 -20.48 14.13
CA ASN A 192 2.61 -20.18 13.72
C ASN A 192 1.82 -19.68 14.94
N THR A 193 1.10 -18.57 14.80
CA THR A 193 0.36 -17.97 15.91
C THR A 193 -0.96 -18.67 16.22
N ALA A 194 -1.56 -19.36 15.24
CA ALA A 194 -2.78 -20.14 15.42
C ALA A 194 -2.49 -21.56 15.96
N ASP A 195 -1.36 -22.15 15.55
CA ASP A 195 -0.89 -23.45 16.02
C ASP A 195 0.58 -23.37 16.42
N THR A 196 0.84 -23.10 17.70
CA THR A 196 2.21 -22.92 18.21
C THR A 196 3.10 -24.15 18.13
N SER A 197 2.55 -25.34 17.81
CA SER A 197 3.33 -26.54 17.53
C SER A 197 4.02 -26.49 16.17
N GLN A 198 3.44 -25.75 15.21
CA GLN A 198 4.04 -25.53 13.89
C GLN A 198 5.15 -24.50 13.99
N THR A 199 6.38 -25.00 13.95
CA THR A 199 7.58 -24.18 14.03
C THR A 199 8.56 -24.50 12.90
N TYR A 200 9.23 -23.46 12.40
CA TYR A 200 10.20 -23.56 11.31
C TYR A 200 11.52 -22.93 11.73
N GLN A 201 12.55 -23.76 11.84
CA GLN A 201 13.89 -23.32 12.21
C GLN A 201 14.71 -22.91 10.99
N VAL A 202 15.49 -21.83 11.15
CA VAL A 202 16.30 -21.24 10.10
C VAL A 202 17.72 -21.08 10.64
N LEU A 203 18.59 -21.99 10.19
CA LEU A 203 19.94 -22.18 10.73
C LEU A 203 21.05 -21.65 9.79
N SER A 204 20.70 -21.30 8.56
CA SER A 204 21.63 -20.92 7.49
C SER A 204 21.54 -19.43 7.19
N GLN A 205 22.65 -18.77 6.85
CA GLN A 205 22.64 -17.33 6.54
C GLN A 205 21.73 -16.92 5.38
N ARG A 206 21.39 -17.88 4.50
CA ARG A 206 20.46 -17.70 3.41
C ARG A 206 19.53 -18.90 3.37
N SER A 207 18.23 -18.63 3.33
CA SER A 207 17.19 -19.65 3.25
C SER A 207 16.09 -19.20 2.31
N MET A 208 15.53 -20.16 1.57
CA MET A 208 14.35 -19.93 0.74
C MET A 208 13.12 -20.48 1.45
N LEU A 209 12.08 -19.65 1.56
CA LEU A 209 10.77 -19.98 2.13
C LEU A 209 9.74 -20.08 1.02
N GLY A 210 8.93 -21.14 1.03
CA GLY A 210 7.87 -21.35 0.04
C GLY A 210 7.22 -22.71 0.18
N SER A 211 6.38 -23.07 -0.79
CA SER A 211 5.62 -24.32 -0.77
C SER A 211 6.34 -25.51 -1.43
N ASN A 212 7.46 -25.30 -2.15
CA ASN A 212 8.15 -26.38 -2.86
C ASN A 212 9.32 -26.98 -2.04
N PRO A 213 9.23 -28.25 -1.59
CA PRO A 213 10.27 -28.87 -0.77
C PRO A 213 11.59 -29.14 -1.50
N LYS A 214 11.61 -29.11 -2.83
CA LYS A 214 12.85 -29.28 -3.61
C LYS A 214 13.63 -27.98 -3.78
N ARG A 215 13.00 -26.83 -3.54
CA ARG A 215 13.59 -25.50 -3.77
C ARG A 215 13.69 -24.65 -2.51
N CYS A 216 12.94 -25.01 -1.46
CA CYS A 216 12.89 -24.27 -0.20
C CYS A 216 13.56 -25.04 0.93
N SER A 217 14.35 -24.33 1.72
CA SER A 217 14.87 -24.81 3.00
C SER A 217 13.88 -24.59 4.15
N VAL A 218 12.86 -23.75 3.95
CA VAL A 218 11.73 -23.57 4.87
C VAL A 218 10.45 -23.84 4.09
N VAL A 219 9.82 -24.98 4.34
CA VAL A 219 8.66 -25.45 3.56
C VAL A 219 7.39 -25.30 4.37
N ILE A 220 6.51 -24.43 3.91
CA ILE A 220 5.21 -24.17 4.53
C ILE A 220 4.12 -24.66 3.57
N GLU A 221 3.27 -25.56 4.05
CA GLU A 221 2.13 -26.06 3.28
C GLU A 221 0.98 -25.07 3.33
N ASP A 222 0.98 -24.15 2.37
CA ASP A 222 -0.06 -23.14 2.22
C ASP A 222 -0.28 -22.85 0.74
N ARG A 223 -1.55 -22.95 0.29
CA ARG A 223 -1.96 -22.75 -1.11
C ARG A 223 -1.74 -21.33 -1.62
N CYS A 224 -1.63 -20.36 -0.71
CA CYS A 224 -1.40 -18.96 -1.04
C CYS A 224 0.10 -18.60 -1.07
N LEU A 225 1.00 -19.57 -0.82
CA LEU A 225 2.44 -19.38 -0.99
C LEU A 225 2.93 -19.86 -2.36
N ASN A 226 3.72 -19.01 -3.02
CA ASN A 226 4.49 -19.40 -4.19
C ASN A 226 5.47 -20.55 -3.85
N ALA A 227 5.85 -21.31 -4.88
CA ALA A 227 6.87 -22.36 -4.76
C ALA A 227 8.18 -21.87 -4.13
N GLU A 228 8.56 -20.62 -4.42
CA GLU A 228 9.64 -19.85 -3.79
C GLU A 228 9.08 -18.45 -3.47
N HIS A 229 8.64 -18.23 -2.24
CA HIS A 229 7.85 -17.07 -1.86
C HIS A 229 8.71 -15.93 -1.28
N ALA A 230 9.66 -16.24 -0.41
CA ALA A 230 10.49 -15.22 0.22
C ALA A 230 11.90 -15.73 0.54
N ARG A 231 12.87 -14.82 0.57
CA ARG A 231 14.25 -15.10 1.00
C ARG A 231 14.47 -14.61 2.42
N LEU A 232 15.01 -15.47 3.27
CA LEU A 232 15.49 -15.14 4.60
C LEU A 232 17.00 -14.98 4.54
N MET A 233 17.51 -13.85 5.05
CA MET A 233 18.90 -13.46 4.94
C MET A 233 19.43 -12.97 6.29
N TYR A 234 20.50 -13.59 6.77
CA TYR A 234 21.25 -13.12 7.93
C TYR A 234 22.47 -12.32 7.46
N LYS A 235 22.49 -11.01 7.72
CA LYS A 235 23.61 -10.12 7.36
C LYS A 235 23.88 -9.14 8.48
N ARG A 236 25.16 -8.93 8.81
CA ARG A 236 25.61 -7.96 9.83
C ARG A 236 24.88 -8.13 11.17
N GLY A 237 24.72 -9.38 11.61
CA GLY A 237 24.07 -9.71 12.88
C GLY A 237 22.55 -9.54 12.91
N ARG A 238 21.89 -9.37 11.75
CA ARG A 238 20.44 -9.14 11.68
C ARG A 238 19.79 -10.02 10.62
N TRP A 239 18.62 -10.53 10.96
CA TRP A 239 17.75 -11.21 10.01
C TRP A 239 16.93 -10.21 9.19
N GLN A 240 16.72 -10.56 7.93
CA GLN A 240 15.86 -9.85 7.00
C GLN A 240 15.06 -10.87 6.19
N ILE A 241 13.80 -10.54 5.91
CA ILE A 241 12.98 -11.20 4.91
C ILE A 241 12.87 -10.30 3.68
N GLU A 242 12.93 -10.90 2.51
CA GLU A 242 12.80 -10.23 1.22
C GLU A 242 11.76 -11.00 0.39
N ASP A 243 10.73 -10.31 -0.08
CA ASP A 243 9.72 -10.87 -0.97
C ASP A 243 10.38 -11.31 -2.29
N ASN A 244 10.03 -12.49 -2.78
CA ASN A 244 10.58 -13.04 -4.02
C ASN A 244 9.59 -12.92 -5.17
N ASP A 245 9.10 -11.71 -5.41
CA ASP A 245 8.07 -11.41 -6.42
C ASP A 245 6.85 -12.33 -6.24
N SER A 246 6.40 -12.43 -5.00
CA SER A 246 5.34 -13.36 -4.65
C SER A 246 3.97 -12.78 -4.95
N LEU A 247 3.04 -13.64 -5.38
CA LEU A 247 1.70 -13.22 -5.77
C LEU A 247 0.95 -12.57 -4.60
N ASN A 248 1.03 -13.22 -3.44
CA ASN A 248 0.33 -12.77 -2.24
C ASN A 248 1.14 -11.84 -1.35
N GLY A 249 2.44 -11.68 -1.59
CA GLY A 249 3.31 -10.79 -0.84
C GLY A 249 3.74 -11.30 0.54
N VAL A 250 4.80 -10.69 1.06
CA VAL A 250 5.20 -10.73 2.47
C VAL A 250 4.60 -9.54 3.21
N TRP A 251 3.97 -9.79 4.35
CA TRP A 251 3.33 -8.75 5.15
C TRP A 251 3.88 -8.73 6.56
N VAL A 252 4.06 -7.54 7.13
CA VAL A 252 4.60 -7.34 8.49
C VAL A 252 3.58 -6.62 9.34
N ARG A 253 3.36 -7.08 10.57
CA ARG A 253 2.51 -6.38 11.54
C ARG A 253 3.15 -5.06 11.93
N VAL A 254 2.37 -3.99 11.90
CA VAL A 254 2.82 -2.65 12.29
C VAL A 254 1.86 -2.04 13.30
N ARG A 255 2.41 -1.27 14.24
CA ARG A 255 1.60 -0.39 15.09
C ARG A 255 1.38 0.96 14.40
N SER A 256 2.38 1.47 13.73
CA SER A 256 2.28 2.69 12.93
C SER A 256 3.37 2.71 11.87
N VAL A 257 3.03 3.19 10.67
CA VAL A 257 3.98 3.32 9.55
C VAL A 257 3.61 4.49 8.64
N TRP A 258 4.61 5.13 8.04
CA TRP A 258 4.40 6.05 6.94
C TRP A 258 4.11 5.26 5.66
N LEU A 259 3.07 5.65 4.93
CA LEU A 259 2.71 5.01 3.68
C LEU A 259 3.41 5.69 2.51
N ASP A 260 3.99 4.88 1.65
CA ASP A 260 4.45 5.30 0.33
C ASP A 260 3.25 5.48 -0.63
N ARG A 261 3.52 6.06 -1.80
CA ARG A 261 2.49 6.39 -2.82
C ARG A 261 1.64 5.21 -3.29
N HIS A 262 2.07 3.97 -3.11
CA HIS A 262 1.38 2.76 -3.55
C HIS A 262 1.37 1.68 -2.45
N ALA A 263 1.34 2.10 -1.19
CA ALA A 263 1.40 1.16 -0.07
C ALA A 263 0.17 0.23 -0.06
N GLU A 264 0.39 -1.02 0.32
CA GLU A 264 -0.67 -2.00 0.52
C GLU A 264 -0.71 -2.42 1.98
N PHE A 265 -1.90 -2.53 2.53
CA PHE A 265 -2.10 -2.96 3.91
C PHE A 265 -3.34 -3.85 4.04
N GLN A 266 -3.40 -4.62 5.11
CA GLN A 266 -4.48 -5.54 5.42
C GLN A 266 -4.95 -5.29 6.86
N LEU A 267 -6.27 -5.18 7.02
CA LEU A 267 -6.96 -5.06 8.32
C LEU A 267 -8.00 -6.18 8.35
N GLY A 268 -7.93 -7.09 9.31
CA GLY A 268 -8.73 -8.32 9.24
C GLY A 268 -8.32 -9.18 8.03
N GLU A 269 -9.28 -9.57 7.21
CA GLU A 269 -9.05 -10.25 5.91
C GLU A 269 -9.05 -9.26 4.73
N GLN A 270 -9.64 -8.07 4.90
CA GLN A 270 -9.73 -7.06 3.85
C GLN A 270 -8.37 -6.44 3.51
N ARG A 271 -8.00 -6.50 2.23
CA ARG A 271 -6.81 -5.84 1.68
C ARG A 271 -7.16 -4.47 1.10
N PHE A 272 -6.20 -3.56 1.22
CA PHE A 272 -6.32 -2.20 0.75
C PHE A 272 -5.07 -1.79 -0.03
N ARG A 273 -5.27 -1.04 -1.13
CA ARG A 273 -4.18 -0.32 -1.79
C ARG A 273 -4.37 1.18 -1.64
N PHE A 274 -3.38 1.82 -1.05
CA PHE A 274 -3.33 3.25 -0.84
C PHE A 274 -2.64 3.96 -2.00
N PHE A 275 -3.19 5.10 -2.40
CA PHE A 275 -2.56 6.01 -3.35
C PHE A 275 -2.60 7.44 -2.82
N ALA A 276 -1.49 8.15 -2.96
CA ALA A 276 -1.44 9.59 -2.71
C ALA A 276 -0.67 10.32 -3.81
N ASP A 277 -1.29 11.35 -4.36
CA ASP A 277 -0.66 12.28 -5.27
C ASP A 277 0.04 13.35 -4.41
N GLY A 278 1.36 13.47 -4.48
CA GLY A 278 2.06 14.47 -3.65
C GLY A 278 3.57 14.31 -3.45
N GLN A 279 4.26 13.60 -4.35
CA GLN A 279 5.72 13.64 -4.37
C GLN A 279 6.17 14.10 -5.75
N VAL A 280 6.45 15.40 -5.87
CA VAL A 280 7.45 15.85 -6.83
C VAL A 280 8.77 15.22 -6.33
N PRO A 281 9.45 14.38 -7.12
CA PRO A 281 10.81 13.97 -6.77
C PRO A 281 11.66 15.25 -6.67
N SER A 282 12.37 15.42 -5.56
CA SER A 282 13.45 16.39 -5.44
C SER A 282 14.55 16.14 -6.47
#